data_AF-A0A151KZB6-F1
#
_entry.id   AF-A0A151KZB6-F1
#
_cell.length_a   1.000
_cell.length_b   1.000
_cell.length_c   1.000
_cell.angle_alpha   90.00
_cell.angle_beta   90.00
_cell.angle_gamma   90.00
#
_symmetry.space_group_name_H-M   'P 1'
#
loop_
_entity.id
_entity.type
_entity.pdbx_description
1 polymer ?
#
loop_
_entity_poly.entity_id
_entity_poly.type
_entity_poly.pdbx_seq_one_letter_code
_entity_poly.pdbx_strand_id
1 'polypeptide(L)'
;MKWFLAFWLVVASCFSVSLYANDAVLQQAYQSQQSDLQVQGLGQVVKVLPDDNDGSKHQKFILKLNSGQTLLVAHNIDLAPRIPNLKVGDSVEFYGEYEWNKKGGVLHWTHKDPQNRHAHGWLKHNGQVYE
;
A
#
# COMPACT_ATOMS: atom_id res chain seq x y z
N MET A 1 -37.83 -37.23 25.22
CA MET A 1 -36.59 -36.76 25.86
C MET A 1 -35.53 -36.56 24.79
N LYS A 2 -34.97 -35.36 24.74
CA LYS A 2 -33.69 -34.95 24.10
C LYS A 2 -33.60 -35.00 22.57
N TRP A 3 -33.96 -33.87 21.95
CA TRP A 3 -33.43 -33.42 20.65
C TRP A 3 -31.92 -33.16 20.76
N PHE A 4 -31.13 -33.68 19.83
CA PHE A 4 -29.75 -33.25 19.59
C PHE A 4 -29.74 -32.27 18.42
N LEU A 5 -29.55 -30.98 18.71
CA LEU A 5 -29.21 -29.97 17.72
C LEU A 5 -27.68 -29.86 17.69
N ALA A 6 -27.07 -30.36 16.61
CA ALA A 6 -25.65 -30.16 16.34
C ALA A 6 -25.46 -28.76 15.74
N PHE A 7 -24.80 -27.87 16.49
CA PHE A 7 -24.46 -26.53 16.06
C PHE A 7 -23.10 -26.58 15.34
N TRP A 8 -23.11 -26.61 14.00
CA TRP A 8 -21.89 -26.45 13.21
C TRP A 8 -21.56 -24.95 13.12
N LEU A 9 -20.66 -24.48 13.97
CA LEU A 9 -20.02 -23.18 13.84
C LEU A 9 -18.98 -23.25 12.72
N VAL A 10 -19.38 -22.90 11.50
CA VAL A 10 -18.43 -22.60 10.42
C VAL A 10 -17.95 -21.17 10.64
N VAL A 11 -16.79 -21.01 11.27
CA VAL A 11 -16.08 -19.73 11.30
C VAL A 11 -15.41 -19.56 9.93
N ALA A 12 -16.12 -18.94 8.99
CA ALA A 12 -15.52 -18.52 7.72
C ALA A 12 -14.64 -17.29 7.98
N SER A 13 -13.33 -17.51 8.06
CA SER A 13 -12.34 -16.45 8.20
C SER A 13 -12.20 -15.72 6.85
N CYS A 14 -13.03 -14.70 6.63
CA CYS A 14 -13.00 -13.85 5.44
C CYS A 14 -12.04 -12.67 5.68
N PHE A 15 -10.73 -12.89 5.68
CA PHE A 15 -9.75 -11.79 5.80
C PHE A 15 -8.74 -11.67 4.66
N SER A 16 -8.90 -12.43 3.59
CA SER A 16 -7.89 -12.45 2.51
C SER A 16 -8.34 -11.81 1.19
N VAL A 17 -9.63 -11.48 1.00
CA VAL A 17 -10.15 -11.14 -0.34
C VAL A 17 -9.75 -9.73 -0.80
N SER A 18 -9.62 -8.77 0.13
CA SER A 18 -9.38 -7.36 -0.22
C SER A 18 -7.93 -7.06 -0.65
N LEU A 19 -6.94 -7.83 -0.20
CA LEU A 19 -5.53 -7.59 -0.57
C LEU A 19 -5.20 -8.12 -1.97
N TYR A 20 -5.70 -9.31 -2.33
CA TYR A 20 -5.45 -9.89 -3.66
C TYR A 20 -6.13 -9.11 -4.79
N ALA A 21 -7.29 -8.49 -4.52
CA ALA A 21 -8.03 -7.72 -5.52
C ALA A 21 -7.22 -6.53 -6.06
N ASN A 22 -6.39 -5.89 -5.24
CA ASN A 22 -5.66 -4.70 -5.63
C ASN A 22 -4.34 -4.97 -6.40
N ASP A 23 -3.71 -6.14 -6.20
CA ASP A 23 -2.57 -6.55 -7.02
C ASP A 23 -2.97 -6.73 -8.49
N ALA A 24 -4.15 -7.30 -8.74
CA ALA A 24 -4.71 -7.41 -10.08
C ALA A 24 -5.06 -6.04 -10.68
N VAL A 25 -5.61 -5.12 -9.87
CA VAL A 25 -5.90 -3.74 -10.28
C VAL A 25 -4.61 -3.01 -10.68
N LEU A 26 -3.56 -3.09 -9.87
CA LEU A 26 -2.27 -2.45 -10.16
C LEU A 26 -1.59 -3.05 -11.38
N GLN A 27 -1.65 -4.38 -11.54
CA GLN A 27 -1.13 -5.05 -12.73
C GLN A 27 -1.87 -4.60 -13.99
N GLN A 28 -3.20 -4.53 -13.92
CA GLN A 28 -4.02 -4.07 -15.03
C GLN A 28 -3.73 -2.61 -15.37
N ALA A 29 -3.66 -1.73 -14.36
CA ALA A 29 -3.34 -0.31 -14.53
C ALA A 29 -1.96 -0.12 -15.16
N TYR A 30 -0.99 -0.95 -14.77
CA TYR A 30 0.33 -0.92 -15.40
C TYR A 30 0.31 -1.34 -16.87
N GLN A 31 -0.41 -2.41 -17.19
CA GLN A 31 -0.58 -2.92 -18.56
C GLN A 31 -1.34 -1.94 -19.47
N SER A 32 -2.34 -1.24 -18.93
CA SER A 32 -3.12 -0.24 -19.67
C SER A 32 -2.55 1.18 -19.61
N GLN A 33 -1.42 1.39 -18.92
CA GLN A 33 -0.81 2.70 -18.70
C GLN A 33 -1.72 3.73 -18.03
N GLN A 34 -2.56 3.26 -17.11
CA GLN A 34 -3.52 4.09 -16.39
C GLN A 34 -2.89 4.77 -15.18
N SER A 35 -3.25 6.02 -14.94
CA SER A 35 -2.85 6.87 -13.81
C SER A 35 -4.08 7.31 -12.99
N ASP A 36 -3.88 8.13 -11.95
CA ASP A 36 -4.93 8.73 -11.12
C ASP A 36 -5.82 7.67 -10.44
N LEU A 37 -5.20 6.63 -9.89
CA LEU A 37 -5.90 5.50 -9.28
C LEU A 37 -5.63 5.39 -7.78
N GLN A 38 -6.66 5.58 -6.96
CA GLN A 38 -6.59 5.28 -5.54
C GLN A 38 -6.59 3.76 -5.32
N VAL A 39 -5.55 3.24 -4.68
CA VAL A 39 -5.32 1.80 -4.47
C VAL A 39 -4.90 1.51 -3.04
N GLN A 40 -5.26 0.33 -2.54
CA GLN A 40 -4.76 -0.23 -1.28
C GLN A 40 -3.94 -1.48 -1.60
N GLY A 41 -2.90 -1.83 -0.85
CA GLY A 41 -2.21 -3.08 -1.12
C GLY A 41 -1.18 -3.44 -0.07
N LEU A 42 -0.43 -4.48 -0.36
CA LEU A 42 0.66 -4.98 0.46
C LEU A 42 1.84 -5.30 -0.47
N GLY A 43 3.03 -4.84 -0.09
CA GLY A 43 4.26 -5.19 -0.80
C GLY A 43 5.40 -5.49 0.15
N GLN A 44 6.40 -6.21 -0.36
CA GLN A 44 7.66 -6.40 0.33
C GLN A 44 8.67 -5.34 -0.12
N VAL A 45 9.36 -4.70 0.82
CA VAL A 45 10.43 -3.75 0.52
C VAL A 45 11.60 -4.49 -0.12
N VAL A 46 11.91 -4.17 -1.36
CA VAL A 46 13.07 -4.72 -2.08
C VAL A 46 14.23 -3.73 -2.15
N LYS A 47 13.96 -2.44 -1.90
CA LYS A 47 15.01 -1.42 -1.83
C LYS A 47 14.55 -0.23 -1.00
N VAL A 48 15.39 0.24 -0.08
CA VAL A 48 15.25 1.55 0.57
C VAL A 48 16.14 2.55 -0.15
N LEU A 49 15.60 3.71 -0.52
CA LEU A 49 16.33 4.76 -1.22
C LEU A 49 16.69 5.89 -0.24
N PRO A 50 17.69 6.72 -0.56
CA PRO A 50 17.89 7.98 0.16
C PRO A 50 16.62 8.82 0.13
N ASP A 51 16.38 9.57 1.21
CA ASP A 51 15.27 10.51 1.25
C ASP A 51 15.45 11.56 0.15
N ASP A 52 14.34 11.87 -0.53
CA ASP A 52 14.27 13.00 -1.42
C ASP A 52 14.17 14.28 -0.60
N ASN A 53 15.00 15.26 -0.90
CA ASN A 53 15.01 16.56 -0.23
C ASN A 53 14.90 17.72 -1.22
N ASP A 54 14.64 17.44 -2.50
CA ASP A 54 14.37 18.48 -3.49
C ASP A 54 12.86 18.80 -3.49
N GLY A 55 12.49 20.01 -3.09
CA GLY A 55 11.11 20.37 -2.81
C GLY A 55 10.58 19.75 -1.51
N SER A 56 9.34 19.24 -1.53
CA SER A 56 8.78 18.51 -0.38
C SER A 56 9.59 17.23 -0.14
N LYS A 57 9.87 16.94 1.12
CA LYS A 57 10.71 15.80 1.49
C LYS A 57 9.93 14.51 1.34
N HIS A 58 10.58 13.48 0.79
CA HIS A 58 9.96 12.18 0.64
C HIS A 58 10.86 11.05 1.16
N GLN A 59 10.30 10.15 1.95
CA GLN A 59 10.88 8.83 2.14
C GLN A 59 10.56 7.98 0.91
N LYS A 60 11.60 7.47 0.23
CA LYS A 60 11.43 6.65 -0.97
C LYS A 60 11.90 5.22 -0.74
N PHE A 61 11.11 4.27 -1.23
CA PHE A 61 11.47 2.85 -1.23
C PHE A 61 10.71 2.12 -2.33
N ILE A 62 11.17 0.94 -2.70
CA ILE A 62 10.56 0.12 -3.74
C ILE A 62 9.92 -1.09 -3.08
N LEU A 63 8.64 -1.27 -3.35
CA LEU A 63 7.89 -2.48 -3.03
C LEU A 63 7.92 -3.44 -4.21
N LYS A 64 7.94 -4.74 -3.92
CA LYS A 64 7.56 -5.80 -4.84
C LYS A 64 6.21 -6.34 -4.39
N LEU A 65 5.24 -6.31 -5.30
CA LEU A 65 3.89 -6.83 -5.11
C LEU A 65 3.88 -8.36 -5.32
N ASN A 66 2.81 -9.04 -4.93
CA ASN A 66 2.67 -10.49 -5.17
C ASN A 66 2.57 -10.81 -6.67
N SER A 67 2.03 -9.87 -7.47
CA SER A 67 2.06 -9.93 -8.93
C SER A 67 3.48 -9.93 -9.54
N GLY A 68 4.50 -9.58 -8.75
CA GLY A 68 5.89 -9.43 -9.18
C GLY A 68 6.23 -8.03 -9.72
N GLN A 69 5.23 -7.17 -9.95
CA GLN A 69 5.42 -5.76 -10.28
C GLN A 69 6.14 -5.04 -9.13
N THR A 70 6.99 -4.07 -9.49
CA THR A 70 7.62 -3.16 -8.53
C THR A 70 6.92 -1.81 -8.51
N LEU A 71 6.80 -1.21 -7.34
CA LEU A 71 6.15 0.07 -7.12
C LEU A 71 7.07 0.99 -6.33
N LEU A 72 7.37 2.19 -6.85
CA LEU A 72 8.10 3.21 -6.09
C LEU A 72 7.13 3.88 -5.13
N VAL A 73 7.35 3.79 -3.83
CA VAL A 73 6.62 4.61 -2.84
C VAL A 73 7.34 5.94 -2.67
N ALA A 74 6.62 7.05 -2.82
CA ALA A 74 7.07 8.40 -2.54
C ALA A 74 6.21 8.97 -1.40
N HIS A 75 6.61 8.71 -0.16
CA HIS A 75 5.87 9.11 1.03
C HIS A 75 6.34 10.49 1.49
N ASN A 76 5.46 11.49 1.43
CA ASN A 76 5.79 12.86 1.83
C ASN A 76 5.97 12.95 3.35
N ILE A 77 7.21 13.13 3.79
CA ILE A 77 7.58 13.17 5.21
C ILE A 77 7.53 14.58 5.83
N ASP A 78 7.14 15.58 5.05
CA ASP A 78 6.73 16.88 5.61
C ASP A 78 5.28 16.84 6.13
N LEU A 79 4.46 15.92 5.60
CA LEU A 79 3.03 15.80 5.93
C LEU A 79 2.72 14.65 6.89
N ALA A 80 3.48 13.57 6.83
CA ALA A 80 3.32 12.38 7.66
C ALA A 80 4.66 11.91 8.25
N PRO A 81 4.67 11.19 9.39
CA PRO A 81 5.91 10.69 9.96
C PRO A 81 6.58 9.63 9.05
N ARG A 82 7.90 9.74 8.89
CA ARG A 82 8.75 8.70 8.27
C ARG A 82 8.55 7.35 8.95
N ILE A 83 8.61 6.25 8.19
CA ILE A 83 8.76 4.91 8.77
C ILE A 83 10.20 4.75 9.29
N PRO A 84 10.41 4.65 10.61
CA PRO A 84 11.74 4.49 11.19
C PRO A 84 12.28 3.10 10.88
N ASN A 85 13.59 3.01 10.63
CA ASN A 85 14.32 1.75 10.47
C ASN A 85 13.72 0.78 9.43
N LEU A 86 13.05 1.29 8.39
CA LEU A 86 12.56 0.48 7.27
C LEU A 86 13.73 -0.24 6.58
N LYS A 87 13.58 -1.53 6.33
CA LYS A 87 14.63 -2.40 5.76
C LYS A 87 14.09 -3.22 4.60
N VAL A 88 15.03 -3.72 3.79
CA VAL A 88 14.73 -4.73 2.77
C VAL A 88 14.21 -5.99 3.44
N GLY A 89 13.12 -6.55 2.90
CA GLY A 89 12.42 -7.72 3.43
C GLY A 89 11.17 -7.37 4.24
N ASP A 90 11.05 -6.13 4.73
CA ASP A 90 9.89 -5.68 5.50
C ASP A 90 8.62 -5.68 4.63
N SER A 91 7.47 -5.95 5.26
CA SER A 91 6.16 -5.88 4.62
C SER A 91 5.47 -4.56 4.95
N VAL A 92 5.03 -3.83 3.92
CA VAL A 92 4.32 -2.56 4.08
C VAL A 92 2.96 -2.65 3.41
N GLU A 93 1.91 -2.48 4.20
CA GLU A 93 0.57 -2.19 3.70
C GLU A 93 0.49 -0.72 3.31
N PHE A 94 -0.28 -0.38 2.29
CA PHE A 94 -0.41 0.98 1.81
C PHE A 94 -1.83 1.29 1.36
N TYR A 95 -2.18 2.57 1.41
CA TYR A 95 -3.31 3.16 0.70
C TYR A 95 -2.86 4.51 0.16
N GLY A 96 -3.01 4.73 -1.14
CA GLY A 96 -2.54 5.94 -1.80
C GLY A 96 -2.92 5.96 -3.27
N GLU A 97 -2.49 6.99 -3.98
CA GLU A 97 -2.73 7.12 -5.41
C GLU A 97 -1.56 6.52 -6.20
N TYR A 98 -1.90 5.79 -7.25
CA TYR A 98 -0.99 5.18 -8.21
C TYR A 98 -0.89 6.02 -9.48
N GLU A 99 0.36 6.27 -9.88
CA GLU A 99 0.73 6.95 -11.11
C GLU A 99 1.58 6.05 -12.00
N TRP A 100 1.24 5.96 -13.28
CA TRP A 100 1.97 5.11 -14.21
C TRP A 100 3.37 5.66 -14.53
N ASN A 101 4.33 4.75 -14.64
CA ASN A 101 5.60 4.99 -15.33
C ASN A 101 6.15 3.68 -15.88
N LYS A 102 7.14 3.74 -16.78
CA LYS A 102 7.81 2.55 -17.37
C LYS A 102 8.56 1.62 -16.40
N LYS A 103 8.60 1.94 -15.10
CA LYS A 103 9.29 1.19 -14.04
C LYS A 103 8.31 0.51 -13.06
N GLY A 104 7.04 0.41 -13.42
CA GLY A 104 6.00 -0.21 -12.59
C GLY A 104 5.15 0.76 -11.77
N GLY A 105 5.36 2.07 -11.94
CA GLY A 105 4.56 3.14 -11.35
C GLY A 105 5.11 3.73 -10.05
N VAL A 106 4.45 4.80 -9.59
CA VAL A 106 4.70 5.48 -8.31
C VAL A 106 3.43 5.41 -7.47
N LEU A 107 3.59 5.18 -6.17
CA LEU A 107 2.56 5.38 -5.17
C LEU A 107 2.88 6.65 -4.38
N HIS A 108 1.97 7.61 -4.42
CA HIS A 108 2.03 8.86 -3.65
C HIS A 108 0.71 9.10 -2.91
N TRP A 109 0.49 10.28 -2.34
CA TRP A 109 -0.67 10.58 -1.50
C TRP A 109 -0.89 9.58 -0.37
N THR A 110 0.19 9.07 0.22
CA THR A 110 0.16 8.10 1.33
C THR A 110 0.11 8.81 2.70
N HIS A 111 -0.64 9.90 2.77
CA HIS A 111 -0.84 10.73 3.96
C HIS A 111 -2.22 11.38 3.94
N LYS A 112 -2.64 11.97 5.06
CA LYS A 112 -3.82 12.85 5.07
C LYS A 112 -3.59 14.06 4.20
N ASP A 113 -4.59 14.45 3.42
CA ASP A 113 -4.59 15.71 2.71
C ASP A 113 -5.04 16.82 3.69
N PRO A 114 -4.17 17.76 4.09
CA PRO A 114 -4.53 18.82 5.03
C PRO A 114 -5.67 19.72 4.54
N GLN A 115 -5.90 19.76 3.23
CA GLN A 115 -6.91 20.61 2.60
C GLN A 115 -8.18 19.84 2.22
N ASN A 116 -8.18 18.52 2.39
CA ASN A 116 -9.32 17.64 2.11
C ASN A 116 -9.90 17.79 0.68
N ARG A 117 -9.01 17.96 -0.30
CA ARG A 117 -9.29 18.05 -1.74
C ARG A 117 -8.94 16.77 -2.49
N HIS A 118 -8.13 15.91 -1.89
CA HIS A 118 -7.73 14.60 -2.39
C HIS A 118 -8.09 13.51 -1.38
N ALA A 119 -8.28 12.27 -1.87
CA ALA A 119 -8.40 11.11 -1.00
C ALA A 119 -7.18 11.01 -0.07
N HIS A 120 -7.43 10.79 1.22
CA HIS A 120 -6.36 10.52 2.18
C HIS A 120 -5.70 9.18 1.86
N GLY A 121 -4.45 9.04 2.27
CA GLY A 121 -3.73 7.78 2.24
C GLY A 121 -2.91 7.55 3.50
N TRP A 122 -2.22 6.43 3.51
CA TRP A 122 -1.41 5.99 4.63
C TRP A 122 -0.42 4.90 4.21
N LEU A 123 0.64 4.74 4.99
CA LEU A 123 1.45 3.53 5.02
C LEU A 123 1.28 2.82 6.36
N LYS A 124 1.38 1.49 6.38
CA LYS A 124 1.35 0.71 7.60
C LYS A 124 2.45 -0.34 7.61
N HIS A 125 3.25 -0.31 8.66
CA HIS A 125 4.41 -1.16 8.86
C HIS A 125 4.44 -1.66 10.30
N ASN A 126 4.56 -2.98 10.50
CA ASN A 126 4.55 -3.63 11.80
C ASN A 126 3.35 -3.22 12.70
N GLY A 127 2.18 -3.08 12.09
CA GLY A 127 0.93 -2.71 12.78
C GLY A 127 0.76 -1.21 13.06
N GLN A 128 1.79 -0.38 12.82
CA GLN A 128 1.71 1.07 12.99
C GLN A 128 1.37 1.76 11.67
N VAL A 129 0.45 2.72 11.71
CA VAL A 129 0.03 3.55 10.58
C VAL A 129 0.80 4.88 10.58
N TYR A 130 1.15 5.36 9.39
CA TYR A 130 1.87 6.60 9.10
C TYR A 130 1.03 7.38 8.07
N GLU A 131 0.48 8.53 8.47
CA GLU A 131 -0.43 9.36 7.67
C GLU A 131 -0.45 10.83 8.10
#